data_AF-A0A1X1RDM3-F1
#
_entry.id   AF-A0A1X1RDM3-F1
#
_cell.length_a   1.000
_cell.length_b   1.000
_cell.length_c   1.000
_cell.angle_alpha   90.00
_cell.angle_beta   90.00
_cell.angle_gamma   90.00
#
_symmetry.space_group_name_H-M   'P 1'
#
loop_
_entity.id
_entity.type
_entity.pdbx_description
1 polymer ?
#
loop_
_entity_poly.entity_id
_entity_poly.type
_entity_poly.pdbx_seq_one_letter_code
_entity_poly.pdbx_strand_id
1 'polypeptide(L)'
;MRALIDFDAAAAFSVPATHPGRPAVEGLVLEGPQGWGEFSPRSAAQAGPALVAATEGGTVGWPDPVRGRVPVALTVDTADPDRAAAMVAATGCGTVRVPVGAGPATLTDDLARCRAARAAVGPHGRVRLVLAAGWDPEGAAPALRALQRACGGIEFAEIPAGTTGQLAALRRGCDVPVAIEAAGLEPAGSDADAVLRHADVVVLGVAALGGVRRALRIAQSIPLPAVVGSPGETSLGLAAGLALAGALPSLEYACALGDLGALAGDLVDPARSLRPVDGQLPVAPMPPAPDGAALARFALRDPGRVRHWRALLAGARDRD
;
A
#
# COMPACT_ATOMS: atom_id res chain seq x y z
N MET A 1 17.66 -13.33 16.68
CA MET A 1 16.59 -12.34 16.97
C MET A 1 15.19 -12.91 16.86
N ARG A 2 14.82 -13.63 15.78
CA ARG A 2 13.53 -14.35 15.69
C ARG A 2 13.26 -15.31 16.86
N ALA A 3 14.31 -15.80 17.53
CA ALA A 3 14.22 -16.64 18.73
C ALA A 3 13.49 -15.98 19.93
N LEU A 4 13.27 -14.67 19.91
CA LEU A 4 12.54 -13.94 20.96
C LEU A 4 11.04 -13.76 20.64
N ILE A 5 10.57 -14.30 19.52
CA ILE A 5 9.18 -14.20 19.08
C ILE A 5 8.53 -15.57 19.20
N ASP A 6 7.44 -15.64 19.96
CA ASP A 6 6.58 -16.81 19.97
C ASP A 6 5.65 -16.77 18.76
N PHE A 7 6.12 -17.38 17.66
CA PHE A 7 5.35 -17.48 16.43
C PHE A 7 4.12 -18.38 16.54
N ASP A 8 4.04 -19.26 17.55
CA ASP A 8 2.89 -20.14 17.77
C ASP A 8 1.76 -19.36 18.47
N ALA A 9 2.10 -18.39 19.31
CA ALA A 9 1.15 -17.45 19.93
C ALA A 9 0.54 -16.41 18.96
N ALA A 10 1.06 -16.26 17.74
CA ALA A 10 0.62 -15.23 16.79
C ALA A 10 -0.90 -15.24 16.50
N ALA A 11 -1.61 -14.15 16.82
CA ALA A 11 -3.06 -14.08 16.67
C ALA A 11 -3.45 -13.92 15.19
N ALA A 12 -4.31 -14.80 14.68
CA ALA A 12 -4.84 -14.69 13.33
C ALA A 12 -6.07 -13.78 13.28
N PHE A 13 -6.12 -12.87 12.30
CA PHE A 13 -7.21 -11.91 12.17
C PHE A 13 -7.78 -11.86 10.76
N SER A 14 -9.01 -11.33 10.66
CA SER A 14 -9.71 -11.00 9.42
C SER A 14 -10.57 -9.76 9.66
N VAL A 15 -10.18 -8.64 9.04
CA VAL A 15 -10.95 -7.40 9.07
C VAL A 15 -11.65 -7.23 7.72
N PRO A 16 -12.98 -7.37 7.65
CA PRO A 16 -13.73 -7.21 6.41
C PRO A 16 -13.61 -5.80 5.83
N ALA A 17 -13.70 -5.68 4.50
CA ALA A 17 -13.94 -4.40 3.87
C ALA A 17 -15.38 -3.90 4.14
N THR A 18 -15.59 -2.60 4.03
CA THR A 18 -16.89 -1.94 4.23
C THR A 18 -17.86 -2.12 3.06
N HIS A 19 -17.37 -2.54 1.89
CA HIS A 19 -18.18 -2.66 0.69
C HIS A 19 -17.78 -3.86 -0.18
N PRO A 20 -18.69 -4.36 -1.04
CA PRO A 20 -18.42 -5.50 -1.90
C PRO A 20 -17.30 -5.24 -2.91
N GLY A 21 -16.52 -6.28 -3.24
CA GLY A 21 -15.46 -6.21 -4.26
C GLY A 21 -14.06 -5.90 -3.74
N ARG A 22 -13.93 -5.37 -2.52
CA ARG A 22 -12.64 -5.26 -1.82
C ARG A 22 -12.46 -6.45 -0.87
N PRO A 23 -11.32 -7.18 -0.93
CA PRO A 23 -11.10 -8.30 -0.03
C PRO A 23 -10.90 -7.81 1.41
N ALA A 24 -11.19 -8.69 2.38
CA ALA A 24 -10.78 -8.49 3.76
C ALA A 24 -9.25 -8.40 3.87
N VAL A 25 -8.77 -7.70 4.90
CA VAL A 25 -7.36 -7.76 5.30
C VAL A 25 -7.21 -8.87 6.33
N GLU A 26 -6.32 -9.80 6.03
CA GLU A 26 -6.06 -10.99 6.83
C GLU A 26 -4.58 -11.18 7.03
N GLY A 27 -4.24 -11.79 8.16
CA GLY A 27 -2.87 -12.05 8.51
C GLY A 27 -2.71 -12.53 9.94
N LEU A 28 -1.49 -12.39 10.43
CA LEU A 28 -1.10 -12.69 11.79
C LEU A 28 -0.57 -11.43 12.47
N VAL A 29 -0.91 -11.24 13.73
CA VAL A 29 -0.26 -10.27 14.60
C VAL A 29 0.91 -10.96 15.30
N LEU A 30 2.10 -10.40 15.15
CA LEU A 30 3.34 -10.90 15.74
C LEU A 30 3.76 -10.01 16.90
N GLU A 31 3.98 -10.63 18.07
CA GLU A 31 4.55 -9.96 19.24
C GLU A 31 6.06 -10.13 19.27
N GLY A 32 6.79 -9.03 19.35
CA GLY A 32 8.22 -9.00 19.63
C GLY A 32 8.52 -8.39 20.98
N PRO A 33 9.79 -8.48 21.45
CA PRO A 33 10.21 -8.00 22.76
C PRO A 33 9.97 -6.49 23.00
N GLN A 34 9.81 -5.69 21.94
CA GLN A 34 9.67 -4.23 22.00
C GLN A 34 8.38 -3.71 21.35
N GLY A 35 7.50 -4.58 20.86
CA GLY A 35 6.28 -4.15 20.17
C GLY A 35 5.71 -5.20 19.22
N TRP A 36 4.92 -4.73 18.27
CA TRP A 36 4.04 -5.59 17.47
C TRP A 36 4.25 -5.36 15.97
N GLY A 37 3.84 -6.32 15.15
CA GLY A 37 3.76 -6.10 13.72
C GLY A 37 2.75 -7.01 13.03
N GLU A 38 2.42 -6.64 11.80
CA GLU A 38 1.45 -7.34 10.97
C GLU A 38 2.16 -8.19 9.91
N PHE A 39 1.82 -9.48 9.88
CA PHE A 39 2.24 -10.40 8.83
C PHE A 39 1.03 -10.71 7.94
N SER A 40 0.91 -9.99 6.81
CA SER A 40 -0.19 -10.11 5.84
C SER A 40 0.30 -10.13 4.37
N PRO A 41 1.28 -10.99 4.00
CA PRO A 41 1.78 -11.07 2.62
C PRO A 41 0.67 -11.40 1.62
N ARG A 42 0.70 -10.78 0.42
CA ARG A 42 -0.30 -11.02 -0.63
C ARG A 42 -0.03 -12.26 -1.45
N SER A 43 1.17 -12.84 -1.35
CA SER A 43 1.55 -14.08 -1.99
C SER A 43 2.61 -14.83 -1.18
N ALA A 44 2.78 -16.12 -1.47
CA ALA A 44 3.83 -16.92 -0.84
C ALA A 44 5.25 -16.38 -1.10
N ALA A 45 5.48 -15.75 -2.27
CA ALA A 45 6.76 -15.14 -2.60
C ALA A 45 7.08 -13.92 -1.73
N GLN A 46 6.06 -13.20 -1.24
CA GLN A 46 6.23 -12.05 -0.36
C GLN A 46 6.38 -12.44 1.12
N ALA A 47 6.17 -13.71 1.48
CA ALA A 47 6.12 -14.13 2.87
C ALA A 47 7.44 -13.91 3.63
N GLY A 48 8.60 -14.19 3.01
CA GLY A 48 9.92 -13.95 3.62
C GLY A 48 10.13 -12.47 3.97
N PRO A 49 10.08 -11.55 2.99
CA PRO A 49 10.15 -10.12 3.24
C PRO A 49 9.10 -9.62 4.25
N ALA A 50 7.85 -10.05 4.12
CA ALA A 50 6.79 -9.63 5.04
C ALA A 50 7.08 -10.05 6.49
N LEU A 51 7.68 -11.23 6.71
CA LEU A 51 8.10 -11.66 8.05
C LEU A 51 9.21 -10.75 8.61
N VAL A 52 10.18 -10.35 7.80
CA VAL A 52 11.22 -9.40 8.23
C VAL A 52 10.58 -8.06 8.60
N ALA A 53 9.69 -7.54 7.78
CA ALA A 53 8.97 -6.28 8.04
C ALA A 53 8.14 -6.35 9.33
N ALA A 54 7.37 -7.42 9.51
CA ALA A 54 6.49 -7.63 10.66
C ALA A 54 7.26 -7.76 11.98
N THR A 55 8.52 -8.17 11.95
CA THR A 55 9.33 -8.37 13.16
C THR A 55 10.26 -7.21 13.47
N GLU A 56 10.56 -6.35 12.50
CA GLU A 56 11.52 -5.24 12.66
C GLU A 56 11.10 -4.27 13.76
N GLY A 57 9.85 -3.78 13.73
CA GLY A 57 9.35 -2.82 14.71
C GLY A 57 9.38 -3.36 16.14
N GLY A 58 9.07 -4.64 16.33
CA GLY A 58 9.07 -5.30 17.64
C GLY A 58 10.43 -5.82 18.12
N THR A 59 11.50 -5.71 17.31
CA THR A 59 12.83 -6.24 17.68
C THR A 59 13.95 -5.21 17.59
N VAL A 60 14.12 -4.55 16.45
CA VAL A 60 15.19 -3.58 16.19
C VAL A 60 14.66 -2.13 16.29
N GLY A 61 13.34 -1.94 16.24
CA GLY A 61 12.71 -0.63 16.07
C GLY A 61 12.91 -0.08 14.66
N TRP A 62 12.46 1.13 14.38
CA TRP A 62 12.63 1.78 13.07
C TRP A 62 13.70 2.88 13.11
N PRO A 63 14.22 3.33 11.96
CA PRO A 63 15.06 4.53 11.90
C PRO A 63 14.33 5.77 12.44
N ASP A 64 15.09 6.71 13.01
CA ASP A 64 14.52 7.96 13.50
C ASP A 64 13.85 8.77 12.37
N PRO A 65 12.63 9.27 12.59
CA PRO A 65 11.94 10.06 11.58
C PRO A 65 12.52 11.46 11.49
N VAL A 66 12.64 11.97 10.26
CA VAL A 66 12.97 13.38 9.98
C VAL A 66 11.72 14.27 9.88
N ARG A 67 10.52 13.67 9.97
CA ARG A 67 9.22 14.37 10.02
C ARG A 67 8.20 13.64 10.89
N GLY A 68 7.38 14.39 11.62
CA GLY A 68 6.38 13.84 12.55
C GLY A 68 4.99 13.59 11.95
N ARG A 69 4.72 14.09 10.73
CA ARG A 69 3.47 13.88 9.99
C ARG A 69 3.77 13.66 8.53
N VAL A 70 2.95 12.85 7.87
CA VAL A 70 3.09 12.54 6.45
C VAL A 70 1.78 12.76 5.70
N PRO A 71 1.81 13.41 4.53
CA PRO A 71 0.65 13.53 3.67
C PRO A 71 0.27 12.15 3.13
N VAL A 72 -1.02 11.87 3.06
CA VAL A 72 -1.52 10.59 2.57
C VAL A 72 -2.54 10.77 1.44
N ALA A 73 -2.57 9.78 0.56
CA ALA A 73 -3.52 9.63 -0.51
C ALA A 73 -4.57 8.58 -0.14
N LEU A 74 -5.81 8.85 -0.53
CA LEU A 74 -6.96 7.97 -0.34
C LEU A 74 -7.32 7.27 -1.66
N THR A 75 -7.64 5.98 -1.61
CA THR A 75 -8.23 5.28 -2.76
C THR A 75 -9.73 5.59 -2.88
N VAL A 76 -10.15 6.07 -4.04
CA VAL A 76 -11.56 6.27 -4.42
C VAL A 76 -11.95 5.17 -5.41
N ASP A 77 -12.68 4.19 -4.89
CA ASP A 77 -13.11 2.97 -5.58
C ASP A 77 -14.60 2.97 -5.93
N THR A 78 -15.21 4.15 -6.06
CA THR A 78 -16.64 4.33 -6.39
C THR A 78 -16.86 5.32 -7.54
N ALA A 79 -17.86 5.04 -8.38
CA ALA A 79 -18.32 5.96 -9.43
C ALA A 79 -19.43 6.91 -8.95
N ASP A 80 -19.93 6.71 -7.72
CA ASP A 80 -20.90 7.59 -7.07
C ASP A 80 -20.20 8.87 -6.58
N PRO A 81 -20.54 10.06 -7.13
CA PRO A 81 -19.93 11.33 -6.75
C PRO A 81 -20.14 11.69 -5.29
N ASP A 82 -21.31 11.42 -4.71
CA ASP A 82 -21.63 11.80 -3.33
C ASP A 82 -20.83 10.93 -2.36
N ARG A 83 -20.73 9.63 -2.66
CA ARG A 83 -19.87 8.74 -1.89
C ARG A 83 -18.40 9.12 -2.00
N ALA A 84 -17.92 9.45 -3.20
CA ALA A 84 -16.54 9.90 -3.39
C ALA A 84 -16.25 11.19 -2.59
N ALA A 85 -17.16 12.17 -2.63
CA ALA A 85 -17.06 13.41 -1.86
C ALA A 85 -17.04 13.15 -0.36
N ALA A 86 -17.92 12.26 0.14
CA ALA A 86 -17.95 11.88 1.55
C ALA A 86 -16.64 11.23 2.00
N MET A 87 -16.04 10.35 1.19
CA MET A 87 -14.76 9.71 1.50
C MET A 87 -13.61 10.73 1.58
N VAL A 88 -13.52 11.66 0.62
CA VAL A 88 -12.51 12.72 0.62
C VAL A 88 -12.71 13.68 1.79
N ALA A 89 -13.95 14.10 2.05
CA ALA A 89 -14.27 14.99 3.16
C ALA A 89 -13.95 14.37 4.53
N ALA A 90 -14.21 13.07 4.70
CA ALA A 90 -13.93 12.36 5.94
C ALA A 90 -12.43 12.23 6.27
N THR A 91 -11.56 12.32 5.26
CA THR A 91 -10.10 12.15 5.41
C THR A 91 -9.32 13.45 5.29
N GLY A 92 -9.86 14.44 4.59
CA GLY A 92 -9.16 15.67 4.23
C GLY A 92 -8.05 15.46 3.19
N CYS A 93 -7.99 14.30 2.53
CA CYS A 93 -6.94 13.98 1.57
C CYS A 93 -7.02 14.87 0.32
N GLY A 94 -5.96 15.64 0.05
CA GLY A 94 -5.80 16.42 -1.19
C GLY A 94 -5.36 15.60 -2.41
N THR A 95 -5.04 14.31 -2.21
CA THR A 95 -4.63 13.38 -3.27
C THR A 95 -5.48 12.12 -3.20
N VAL A 96 -5.96 11.67 -4.36
CA VAL A 96 -6.74 10.44 -4.50
C VAL A 96 -6.12 9.48 -5.51
N ARG A 97 -6.31 8.18 -5.29
CA ARG A 97 -5.94 7.07 -6.18
C ARG A 97 -7.20 6.43 -6.72
N VAL A 98 -7.22 6.12 -8.01
CA VAL A 98 -8.38 5.55 -8.69
C VAL A 98 -7.97 4.23 -9.35
N PRO A 99 -8.44 3.08 -8.82
CA PRO A 99 -8.22 1.79 -9.47
C PRO A 99 -8.95 1.72 -10.82
N VAL A 100 -8.27 1.25 -11.86
CA VAL A 100 -8.79 1.15 -13.23
C VAL A 100 -8.31 -0.12 -13.92
N GLY A 101 -9.05 -0.55 -14.95
CA GLY A 101 -8.69 -1.70 -15.79
C GLY A 101 -8.94 -3.06 -15.16
N ALA A 102 -9.63 -3.13 -14.01
CA ALA A 102 -9.98 -4.39 -13.36
C ALA A 102 -11.29 -4.96 -13.90
N GLY A 103 -11.27 -6.17 -14.47
CA GLY A 103 -12.50 -6.88 -14.84
C GLY A 103 -13.38 -7.18 -13.62
N PRO A 104 -14.72 -7.09 -13.71
CA PRO A 104 -15.53 -6.89 -14.92
C PRO A 104 -15.80 -5.42 -15.29
N ALA A 105 -15.15 -4.45 -14.64
CA ALA A 105 -15.39 -3.03 -14.93
C ALA A 105 -14.98 -2.69 -16.37
N THR A 106 -15.80 -1.85 -17.01
CA THR A 106 -15.54 -1.34 -18.35
C THR A 106 -14.77 -0.03 -18.28
N LEU A 107 -14.17 0.38 -19.42
CA LEU A 107 -13.58 1.72 -19.52
C LEU A 107 -14.59 2.83 -19.17
N THR A 108 -15.88 2.63 -19.47
CA THR A 108 -16.93 3.58 -19.10
C THR A 108 -17.07 3.72 -17.58
N ASP A 109 -17.01 2.60 -16.85
CA ASP A 109 -17.08 2.60 -15.39
C ASP A 109 -15.86 3.30 -14.77
N ASP A 110 -14.67 3.04 -15.33
CA ASP A 110 -13.44 3.70 -14.90
C ASP A 110 -13.46 5.20 -15.17
N LEU A 111 -13.99 5.63 -16.32
CA LEU A 111 -14.19 7.05 -16.62
C LEU A 111 -15.17 7.71 -15.65
N ALA A 112 -16.24 7.01 -15.25
CA ALA A 112 -17.18 7.52 -14.25
C ALA A 112 -16.51 7.69 -12.88
N ARG A 113 -15.73 6.68 -12.45
CA ARG A 113 -14.91 6.72 -11.23
C ARG A 113 -13.90 7.87 -11.22
N CYS A 114 -13.22 8.08 -12.34
CA CYS A 114 -12.28 9.19 -12.54
C CYS A 114 -12.95 10.57 -12.37
N ARG A 115 -14.15 10.75 -12.96
CA ARG A 115 -14.91 12.00 -12.83
C ARG A 115 -15.39 12.23 -11.39
N ALA A 116 -15.87 11.18 -10.73
CA ALA A 116 -16.29 11.25 -9.33
C ALA A 116 -15.11 11.61 -8.41
N ALA A 117 -13.96 10.97 -8.59
CA ALA A 117 -12.74 11.25 -7.83
C ALA A 117 -12.24 12.69 -8.06
N ARG A 118 -12.21 13.17 -9.32
CA ARG A 118 -11.86 14.56 -9.64
C ARG A 118 -12.84 15.55 -8.99
N ALA A 119 -14.15 15.30 -9.09
CA ALA A 119 -15.15 16.17 -8.48
C ALA A 119 -14.97 16.25 -6.96
N ALA A 120 -14.69 15.11 -6.31
CA ALA A 120 -14.49 15.02 -4.87
C ALA A 120 -13.23 15.76 -4.36
N VAL A 121 -12.10 15.61 -5.06
CA VAL A 121 -10.82 16.24 -4.66
C VAL A 121 -10.68 17.69 -5.16
N GLY A 122 -11.57 18.13 -6.04
CA GLY A 122 -11.58 19.48 -6.60
C GLY A 122 -10.51 19.75 -7.66
N PRO A 123 -10.43 20.98 -8.20
CA PRO A 123 -9.54 21.33 -9.30
C PRO A 123 -8.06 21.35 -8.92
N HIS A 124 -7.74 21.59 -7.64
CA HIS A 124 -6.36 21.64 -7.14
C HIS A 124 -5.87 20.30 -6.57
N GLY A 125 -6.78 19.34 -6.35
CA GLY A 125 -6.41 18.02 -5.87
C GLY A 125 -5.62 17.21 -6.90
N ARG A 126 -4.88 16.22 -6.42
CA ARG A 126 -4.11 15.30 -7.28
C ARG A 126 -4.87 14.00 -7.46
N VAL A 127 -4.86 13.47 -8.68
CA VAL A 127 -5.47 12.18 -9.01
C VAL A 127 -4.38 11.27 -9.58
N ARG A 128 -4.30 10.05 -9.07
CA ARG A 128 -3.44 8.98 -9.60
C ARG A 128 -4.32 7.86 -10.11
N LEU A 129 -3.87 7.18 -11.17
CA LEU A 129 -4.53 5.96 -11.63
C LEU A 129 -3.74 4.76 -11.12
N VAL A 130 -4.42 3.72 -10.66
CA VAL A 130 -3.79 2.46 -10.26
C VAL A 130 -4.25 1.38 -11.21
N LEU A 131 -3.35 0.91 -12.07
CA LEU A 131 -3.69 -0.09 -13.08
C LEU A 131 -3.84 -1.45 -12.42
N ALA A 132 -4.88 -2.19 -12.83
CA ALA A 132 -5.00 -3.59 -12.50
C ALA A 132 -3.82 -4.40 -13.06
N ALA A 133 -3.49 -5.51 -12.38
CA ALA A 133 -2.53 -6.48 -12.90
C ALA A 133 -3.03 -7.06 -14.24
N GLY A 134 -2.09 -7.40 -15.13
CA GLY A 134 -2.42 -8.04 -16.41
C GLY A 134 -3.00 -7.10 -17.47
N TRP A 135 -2.80 -5.79 -17.33
CA TRP A 135 -3.16 -4.80 -18.35
C TRP A 135 -2.47 -5.08 -19.70
N ASP A 136 -3.21 -4.88 -20.79
CA ASP A 136 -2.66 -4.93 -22.15
C ASP A 136 -1.98 -3.60 -22.50
N PRO A 137 -0.66 -3.59 -22.80
CA PRO A 137 0.04 -2.35 -23.11
C PRO A 137 -0.45 -1.62 -24.35
N GLU A 138 -0.88 -2.35 -25.38
CA GLU A 138 -1.31 -1.73 -26.63
C GLU A 138 -2.67 -1.03 -26.46
N GLY A 139 -3.61 -1.67 -25.79
CA GLY A 139 -4.90 -1.09 -25.41
C GLY A 139 -4.82 -0.03 -24.30
N ALA A 140 -3.81 -0.08 -23.43
CA ALA A 140 -3.72 0.80 -22.27
C ALA A 140 -3.42 2.25 -22.62
N ALA A 141 -2.61 2.55 -23.63
CA ALA A 141 -2.26 3.92 -23.97
C ALA A 141 -3.48 4.77 -24.41
N PRO A 142 -4.36 4.31 -25.33
CA PRO A 142 -5.62 5.00 -25.62
C PRO A 142 -6.54 5.13 -24.40
N ALA A 143 -6.67 4.07 -23.58
CA ALA A 143 -7.50 4.08 -22.37
C ALA A 143 -6.99 5.10 -21.35
N LEU A 144 -5.69 5.13 -21.05
CA LEU A 144 -5.07 6.07 -20.12
C LEU A 144 -5.21 7.52 -20.59
N ARG A 145 -5.12 7.80 -21.90
CA ARG A 145 -5.41 9.14 -22.43
C ARG A 145 -6.87 9.55 -22.22
N ALA A 146 -7.82 8.62 -22.30
CA ALA A 146 -9.22 8.90 -21.99
C ALA A 146 -9.42 9.14 -20.48
N LEU A 147 -8.85 8.29 -19.63
CA LEU A 147 -8.91 8.40 -18.17
C LEU A 147 -8.26 9.69 -17.66
N GLN A 148 -7.07 10.03 -18.16
CA GLN A 148 -6.40 11.30 -17.84
C GLN A 148 -7.29 12.50 -18.16
N ARG A 149 -7.96 12.51 -19.31
CA ARG A 149 -8.90 13.59 -19.68
C ARG A 149 -10.11 13.63 -18.74
N ALA A 150 -10.66 12.48 -18.37
CA ALA A 150 -11.77 12.41 -17.41
C ALA A 150 -11.36 12.92 -16.01
N CYS A 151 -10.11 12.71 -15.62
CA CYS A 151 -9.51 13.27 -14.42
C CYS A 151 -9.11 14.74 -14.55
N GLY A 152 -9.19 15.38 -15.72
CA GLY A 152 -8.64 16.73 -15.92
C GLY A 152 -7.11 16.81 -15.67
N GLY A 153 -6.39 15.72 -15.95
CA GLY A 153 -4.98 15.52 -15.60
C GLY A 153 -4.77 14.57 -14.42
N ILE A 154 -3.64 13.87 -14.43
CA ILE A 154 -3.22 12.93 -13.37
C ILE A 154 -1.79 13.24 -12.94
N GLU A 155 -1.44 12.88 -11.71
CA GLU A 155 -0.07 13.01 -11.18
C GLU A 155 0.84 11.93 -11.76
N PHE A 156 0.40 10.68 -11.73
CA PHE A 156 1.02 9.55 -12.42
C PHE A 156 0.04 8.36 -12.52
N ALA A 157 0.40 7.39 -13.36
CA ALA A 157 -0.18 6.05 -13.39
C ALA A 157 0.72 5.08 -12.64
N GLU A 158 0.17 4.44 -11.61
CA GLU A 158 0.81 3.40 -10.82
C GLU A 158 0.62 2.04 -11.48
N ILE A 159 1.73 1.35 -11.73
CA ILE A 159 1.78 0.04 -12.37
C ILE A 159 2.38 -0.94 -11.36
N PRO A 160 1.55 -1.75 -10.67
CA PRO A 160 2.02 -2.64 -9.60
C PRO A 160 3.01 -3.70 -10.08
N ALA A 161 2.84 -4.16 -11.32
CA ALA A 161 3.75 -5.08 -11.99
C ALA A 161 3.71 -4.83 -13.50
N GLY A 162 4.89 -4.73 -14.10
CA GLY A 162 5.04 -4.58 -15.54
C GLY A 162 6.44 -4.96 -15.97
N THR A 163 6.57 -5.63 -17.12
CA THR A 163 7.88 -5.90 -17.72
C THR A 163 8.42 -4.65 -18.41
N THR A 164 9.74 -4.60 -18.61
CA THR A 164 10.41 -3.55 -19.39
C THR A 164 9.71 -3.31 -20.73
N GLY A 165 9.32 -4.38 -21.44
CA GLY A 165 8.63 -4.29 -22.73
C GLY A 165 7.26 -3.62 -22.63
N GLN A 166 6.47 -3.94 -21.60
CA GLN A 166 5.16 -3.32 -21.36
C GLN A 166 5.31 -1.82 -21.05
N LEU A 167 6.26 -1.46 -20.18
CA LEU A 167 6.52 -0.06 -19.83
C LEU A 167 7.04 0.74 -21.04
N ALA A 168 7.94 0.17 -21.83
CA ALA A 168 8.44 0.78 -23.05
C ALA A 168 7.32 0.99 -24.10
N ALA A 169 6.42 0.03 -24.25
CA ALA A 169 5.26 0.15 -25.13
C ALA A 169 4.32 1.28 -24.66
N LEU A 170 4.04 1.34 -23.36
CA LEU A 170 3.22 2.40 -22.78
C LEU A 170 3.82 3.80 -23.02
N ARG A 171 5.13 3.96 -22.78
CA ARG A 171 5.85 5.23 -23.03
C ARG A 171 5.80 5.68 -24.49
N ARG A 172 5.77 4.75 -25.45
CA ARG A 172 5.59 5.11 -26.88
C ARG A 172 4.16 5.59 -27.18
N GLY A 173 3.18 5.17 -26.39
CA GLY A 173 1.76 5.44 -26.64
C GLY A 173 1.17 6.62 -25.85
N CYS A 174 1.77 7.02 -24.73
CA CYS A 174 1.34 8.18 -23.94
C CYS A 174 2.45 8.76 -23.03
N ASP A 175 2.43 10.08 -22.83
CA ASP A 175 3.38 10.83 -21.99
C ASP A 175 2.94 10.94 -20.52
N VAL A 176 2.18 9.96 -20.02
CA VAL A 176 1.75 9.93 -18.62
C VAL A 176 2.94 9.55 -17.73
N PRO A 177 3.18 10.27 -16.61
CA PRO A 177 4.19 9.84 -15.65
C PRO A 177 3.85 8.47 -15.07
N VAL A 178 4.85 7.59 -14.92
CA VAL A 178 4.67 6.20 -14.50
C VAL A 178 5.34 5.96 -13.16
N ALA A 179 4.57 5.44 -12.20
CA ALA A 179 5.08 4.90 -10.95
C ALA A 179 5.12 3.37 -10.99
N ILE A 180 6.19 2.76 -10.49
CA ILE A 180 6.35 1.29 -10.42
C ILE A 180 6.67 0.83 -9.00
N GLU A 181 6.26 -0.37 -8.64
CA GLU A 181 6.64 -0.98 -7.36
C GLU A 181 8.13 -1.34 -7.33
N ALA A 182 8.82 -1.02 -6.23
CA ALA A 182 10.24 -1.35 -6.04
C ALA A 182 10.50 -2.84 -5.85
N ALA A 183 9.48 -3.62 -5.48
CA ALA A 183 9.63 -5.05 -5.24
C ALA A 183 10.07 -5.73 -6.54
N GLY A 184 11.26 -6.34 -6.54
CA GLY A 184 11.86 -6.96 -7.72
C GLY A 184 12.86 -6.07 -8.48
N LEU A 185 13.05 -4.80 -8.08
CA LEU A 185 14.06 -3.89 -8.65
C LEU A 185 15.40 -3.95 -7.90
N GLU A 186 15.79 -5.12 -7.39
CA GLU A 186 17.03 -5.22 -6.62
C GLU A 186 18.26 -4.90 -7.50
N PRO A 187 19.24 -4.13 -7.02
CA PRO A 187 20.39 -3.67 -7.82
C PRO A 187 21.23 -4.78 -8.47
N ALA A 188 21.09 -6.03 -8.01
CA ALA A 188 21.78 -7.20 -8.57
C ALA A 188 21.00 -7.90 -9.69
N GLY A 189 19.77 -7.45 -10.01
CA GLY A 189 18.97 -7.97 -11.11
C GLY A 189 19.29 -7.29 -12.44
N SER A 190 19.49 -8.05 -13.50
CA SER A 190 19.83 -7.54 -14.86
C SER A 190 18.81 -6.57 -15.44
N ASP A 191 17.58 -6.58 -14.91
CA ASP A 191 16.42 -5.89 -15.51
C ASP A 191 15.99 -4.65 -14.72
N ALA A 192 16.52 -4.41 -13.51
CA ALA A 192 16.11 -3.28 -12.66
C ALA A 192 16.38 -1.94 -13.36
N ASP A 193 17.60 -1.74 -13.86
CA ASP A 193 17.97 -0.54 -14.64
C ASP A 193 17.11 -0.38 -15.89
N ALA A 194 16.73 -1.50 -16.53
CA ALA A 194 15.92 -1.47 -17.73
C ALA A 194 14.49 -1.01 -17.45
N VAL A 195 13.91 -1.50 -16.37
CA VAL A 195 12.60 -1.08 -15.88
C VAL A 195 12.62 0.38 -15.44
N LEU A 196 13.64 0.79 -14.66
CA LEU A 196 13.78 2.16 -14.14
C LEU A 196 13.91 3.22 -15.24
N ARG A 197 14.49 2.89 -16.41
CA ARG A 197 14.51 3.80 -17.57
C ARG A 197 13.13 4.18 -18.11
N HIS A 198 12.09 3.43 -17.74
CA HIS A 198 10.73 3.66 -18.18
C HIS A 198 9.79 4.14 -17.06
N ALA A 199 10.32 4.42 -15.86
CA ALA A 199 9.56 4.93 -14.72
C ALA A 199 10.02 6.35 -14.32
N ASP A 200 9.11 7.10 -13.69
CA ASP A 200 9.38 8.44 -13.13
C ASP A 200 9.34 8.44 -11.61
N VAL A 201 8.62 7.48 -11.00
CA VAL A 201 8.43 7.37 -9.55
C VAL A 201 8.55 5.91 -9.15
N VAL A 202 9.04 5.65 -7.94
CA VAL A 202 9.06 4.31 -7.35
C VAL A 202 8.18 4.25 -6.11
N VAL A 203 7.31 3.24 -6.07
CA VAL A 203 6.45 2.92 -4.92
C VAL A 203 7.17 1.95 -4.01
N LEU A 204 7.22 2.28 -2.73
CA LEU A 204 7.88 1.50 -1.69
C LEU A 204 6.85 0.84 -0.78
N GLY A 205 6.63 -0.47 -0.95
CA GLY A 205 5.84 -1.30 -0.04
C GLY A 205 6.70 -1.95 1.05
N VAL A 206 6.56 -1.53 2.31
CA VAL A 206 7.42 -1.98 3.42
C VAL A 206 7.38 -3.50 3.62
N ALA A 207 6.20 -4.10 3.61
CA ALA A 207 6.03 -5.55 3.73
C ALA A 207 6.70 -6.30 2.57
N ALA A 208 6.55 -5.82 1.34
CA ALA A 208 7.13 -6.44 0.15
C ALA A 208 8.66 -6.28 0.08
N LEU A 209 9.19 -5.18 0.62
CA LEU A 209 10.63 -4.86 0.59
C LEU A 209 11.41 -5.39 1.78
N GLY A 210 10.76 -6.01 2.77
CA GLY A 210 11.48 -6.62 3.89
C GLY A 210 11.83 -5.63 5.00
N GLY A 211 10.96 -4.66 5.27
CA GLY A 211 11.09 -3.74 6.40
C GLY A 211 11.59 -2.35 6.01
N VAL A 212 11.47 -1.44 6.96
CA VAL A 212 11.75 0.00 6.83
C VAL A 212 13.20 0.25 6.49
N ARG A 213 14.16 -0.38 7.18
CA ARG A 213 15.59 -0.17 6.88
C ARG A 213 15.97 -0.66 5.49
N ARG A 214 15.44 -1.81 5.06
CA ARG A 214 15.72 -2.34 3.72
C ARG A 214 15.09 -1.45 2.66
N ALA A 215 13.82 -1.06 2.84
CA ALA A 215 13.15 -0.13 1.94
C ALA A 215 13.89 1.21 1.83
N LEU A 216 14.40 1.76 2.94
CA LEU A 216 15.17 3.01 2.94
C LEU A 216 16.50 2.88 2.15
N ARG A 217 17.21 1.76 2.30
CA ARG A 217 18.42 1.49 1.50
C ARG A 217 18.11 1.37 0.01
N ILE A 218 17.00 0.70 -0.33
CA ILE A 218 16.56 0.58 -1.72
C ILE A 218 16.23 1.97 -2.29
N ALA A 219 15.47 2.78 -1.56
CA ALA A 219 15.15 4.15 -1.94
C ALA A 219 16.40 5.00 -2.20
N GLN A 220 17.45 4.86 -1.38
CA GLN A 220 18.72 5.57 -1.56
C GLN A 220 19.52 5.10 -2.79
N SER A 221 19.32 3.85 -3.23
CA SER A 221 20.00 3.29 -4.39
C SER A 221 19.32 3.61 -5.73
N ILE A 222 18.06 4.03 -5.71
CA ILE A 222 17.25 4.29 -6.90
C ILE A 222 17.28 5.79 -7.22
N PRO A 223 17.66 6.21 -8.43
CA PRO A 223 17.76 7.62 -8.81
C PRO A 223 16.40 8.22 -9.24
N LEU A 224 15.31 7.80 -8.61
CA LEU A 224 13.95 8.29 -8.88
C LEU A 224 13.29 8.75 -7.58
N PRO A 225 12.40 9.76 -7.63
CA PRO A 225 11.50 10.08 -6.53
C PRO A 225 10.76 8.84 -6.00
N ALA A 226 10.67 8.73 -4.68
CA ALA A 226 10.01 7.61 -4.02
C ALA A 226 8.72 8.05 -3.32
N VAL A 227 7.73 7.16 -3.30
CA VAL A 227 6.49 7.30 -2.54
C VAL A 227 6.21 6.01 -1.77
N VAL A 228 5.72 6.10 -0.54
CA VAL A 228 5.36 4.91 0.23
C VAL A 228 3.93 4.48 -0.12
N GLY A 229 3.73 3.18 -0.30
CA GLY A 229 2.42 2.61 -0.55
C GLY A 229 2.15 1.37 0.28
N SER A 230 0.87 1.09 0.50
CA SER A 230 0.39 -0.13 1.12
C SER A 230 -0.67 -0.79 0.23
N PRO A 231 -0.67 -2.13 0.09
CA PRO A 231 -1.75 -2.85 -0.57
C PRO A 231 -3.04 -2.90 0.27
N GLY A 232 -3.03 -2.32 1.46
CA GLY A 232 -4.10 -2.37 2.46
C GLY A 232 -3.70 -3.25 3.64
N GLU A 233 -3.53 -2.63 4.78
CA GLU A 233 -3.10 -3.21 6.05
C GLU A 233 -3.95 -2.62 7.19
N THR A 234 -3.85 -3.19 8.39
CA THR A 234 -4.41 -2.58 9.60
C THR A 234 -3.48 -1.47 10.12
N SER A 235 -3.81 -0.81 11.23
CA SER A 235 -2.89 0.17 11.83
C SER A 235 -1.53 -0.41 12.20
N LEU A 236 -1.43 -1.73 12.43
CA LEU A 236 -0.16 -2.39 12.71
C LEU A 236 0.79 -2.37 11.50
N GLY A 237 0.31 -2.76 10.31
CA GLY A 237 1.10 -2.69 9.08
C GLY A 237 1.33 -1.26 8.60
N LEU A 238 0.30 -0.41 8.66
CA LEU A 238 0.40 1.00 8.25
C LEU A 238 1.47 1.76 9.04
N ALA A 239 1.66 1.45 10.33
CA ALA A 239 2.68 2.09 11.16
C ALA A 239 4.10 1.92 10.57
N ALA A 240 4.42 0.76 9.99
CA ALA A 240 5.71 0.53 9.33
C ALA A 240 5.85 1.38 8.05
N GLY A 241 4.77 1.52 7.27
CA GLY A 241 4.71 2.45 6.13
C GLY A 241 4.95 3.91 6.55
N LEU A 242 4.31 4.36 7.63
CA LEU A 242 4.50 5.70 8.18
C LEU A 242 5.91 5.93 8.70
N ALA A 243 6.53 4.92 9.32
CA ALA A 243 7.91 4.98 9.75
C ALA A 243 8.88 5.17 8.56
N LEU A 244 8.67 4.43 7.47
CA LEU A 244 9.44 4.65 6.23
C LEU A 244 9.24 6.06 5.68
N ALA A 245 7.99 6.50 5.54
CA ALA A 245 7.67 7.84 5.02
C ALA A 245 8.23 8.95 5.92
N GLY A 246 8.29 8.72 7.22
CA GLY A 246 8.90 9.60 8.21
C GLY A 246 10.42 9.68 8.09
N ALA A 247 11.09 8.59 7.69
CA ALA A 247 12.55 8.50 7.60
C ALA A 247 13.12 8.87 6.22
N LEU A 248 12.31 8.91 5.16
CA LEU A 248 12.79 9.30 3.81
C LEU A 248 13.37 10.74 3.82
N PRO A 249 14.47 11.04 3.12
CA PRO A 249 15.03 12.40 3.09
C PRO A 249 14.06 13.43 2.51
N SER A 250 13.36 13.07 1.43
CA SER A 250 12.32 13.87 0.78
C SER A 250 11.04 13.06 0.60
N LEU A 251 9.91 13.75 0.57
CA LEU A 251 8.60 13.16 0.34
C LEU A 251 7.78 14.10 -0.56
N GLU A 252 7.98 13.98 -1.86
CA GLU A 252 7.32 14.82 -2.87
C GLU A 252 5.84 14.46 -3.05
N TYR A 253 5.50 13.20 -2.81
CA TYR A 253 4.19 12.63 -3.07
C TYR A 253 3.50 12.21 -1.77
N ALA A 254 2.19 12.46 -1.67
CA ALA A 254 1.35 11.90 -0.61
C ALA A 254 1.41 10.37 -0.62
N CYS A 255 1.61 9.73 0.52
CA CYS A 255 1.78 8.28 0.65
C CYS A 255 0.45 7.53 0.51
N ALA A 256 0.42 6.40 -0.19
CA ALA A 256 -0.78 5.57 -0.34
C ALA A 256 -1.10 4.75 0.92
N LEU A 257 -1.38 5.44 2.02
CA LEU A 257 -1.60 4.91 3.37
C LEU A 257 -2.95 5.37 3.97
N GLY A 258 -3.80 6.07 3.20
CA GLY A 258 -5.05 6.66 3.68
C GLY A 258 -6.26 5.73 3.69
N ASP A 259 -6.06 4.43 3.44
CA ASP A 259 -7.12 3.49 3.06
C ASP A 259 -7.79 2.74 4.21
N LEU A 260 -7.38 2.96 5.46
CA LEU A 260 -7.92 2.26 6.63
C LEU A 260 -9.45 2.44 6.76
N GLY A 261 -9.98 3.55 6.27
CA GLY A 261 -11.42 3.82 6.18
C GLY A 261 -12.22 2.80 5.37
N ALA A 262 -11.58 2.06 4.47
CA ALA A 262 -12.22 1.02 3.68
C ALA A 262 -12.46 -0.27 4.48
N LEU A 263 -11.89 -0.42 5.67
CA LEU A 263 -12.09 -1.58 6.55
C LEU A 263 -13.20 -1.33 7.56
N ALA A 264 -13.94 -2.38 7.90
CA ALA A 264 -15.05 -2.36 8.86
C ALA A 264 -14.59 -2.09 10.32
N GLY A 265 -13.28 -2.10 10.55
CA GLY A 265 -12.67 -1.79 11.83
C GLY A 265 -11.15 -1.83 11.74
N ASP A 266 -10.52 -2.05 12.88
CA ASP A 266 -9.07 -2.08 13.06
C ASP A 266 -8.73 -3.01 14.24
N LEU A 267 -7.46 -3.29 14.47
CA LEU A 267 -7.00 -4.19 15.54
C LEU A 267 -6.49 -3.45 16.78
N VAL A 268 -6.55 -2.12 16.78
CA VAL A 268 -6.05 -1.25 17.86
C VAL A 268 -7.18 -0.43 18.45
N ASP A 269 -6.93 0.18 19.62
CA ASP A 269 -7.85 1.13 20.23
C ASP A 269 -8.22 2.26 19.23
N PRO A 270 -9.48 2.73 19.18
CA PRO A 270 -9.90 3.78 18.25
C PRO A 270 -9.05 5.06 18.29
N ALA A 271 -8.52 5.45 19.46
CA ALA A 271 -7.65 6.62 19.59
C ALA A 271 -6.24 6.41 19.00
N ARG A 272 -5.85 5.16 18.75
CA ARG A 272 -4.58 4.78 18.11
C ARG A 272 -4.76 4.32 16.66
N SER A 273 -6.00 4.28 16.16
CA SER A 273 -6.30 3.91 14.78
C SER A 273 -5.75 4.97 13.82
N LEU A 274 -4.96 4.55 12.83
CA LEU A 274 -4.28 5.41 11.87
C LEU A 274 -5.23 5.86 10.75
N ARG A 275 -6.26 6.61 11.14
CA ARG A 275 -7.21 7.23 10.22
C ARG A 275 -6.75 8.65 9.86
N PRO A 276 -6.73 9.04 8.56
CA PRO A 276 -6.26 10.36 8.17
C PRO A 276 -7.07 11.48 8.79
N VAL A 277 -6.39 12.55 9.21
CA VAL A 277 -6.99 13.82 9.64
C VAL A 277 -6.28 14.92 8.87
N ASP A 278 -7.05 15.80 8.22
CA ASP A 278 -6.54 16.86 7.34
C ASP A 278 -5.57 16.34 6.26
N GLY A 279 -5.83 15.13 5.75
CA GLY A 279 -5.01 14.48 4.73
C GLY A 279 -3.63 14.04 5.23
N GLN A 280 -3.43 13.94 6.53
CA GLN A 280 -2.16 13.58 7.16
C GLN A 280 -2.32 12.39 8.13
N LEU A 281 -1.23 11.64 8.30
CA LEU A 281 -1.09 10.66 9.38
C LEU A 281 0.15 10.97 10.24
N PRO A 282 0.10 10.69 11.56
CA PRO A 282 1.24 10.90 12.45
C PRO A 282 2.30 9.82 12.25
N VAL A 283 3.57 10.18 12.41
CA VAL A 283 4.67 9.21 12.47
C VAL A 283 4.98 8.92 13.93
N ALA A 284 4.72 7.69 14.36
CA ALA A 284 5.06 7.22 15.69
C ALA A 284 6.41 6.47 15.65
N PRO A 285 7.24 6.57 16.71
CA PRO A 285 8.52 5.86 16.77
C PRO A 285 8.35 4.34 16.94
N MET A 286 7.15 3.88 17.29
CA MET A 286 6.83 2.48 17.56
C MET A 286 5.40 2.15 17.08
N PRO A 287 5.13 0.88 16.75
CA PRO A 287 3.80 0.42 16.36
C PRO A 287 2.80 0.53 17.53
N PRO A 288 1.51 0.78 17.26
CA PRO A 288 0.48 0.69 18.30
C PRO A 288 0.36 -0.76 18.80
N ALA A 289 0.04 -0.94 20.08
CA ALA A 289 -0.31 -2.26 20.60
C ALA A 289 -1.73 -2.63 20.14
N PRO A 290 -1.98 -3.91 19.80
CA PRO A 290 -3.32 -4.37 19.49
C PRO A 290 -4.23 -4.29 20.72
N ASP A 291 -5.51 -4.00 20.49
CA ASP A 291 -6.54 -4.05 21.52
C ASP A 291 -7.13 -5.46 21.61
N GLY A 292 -7.24 -5.99 22.83
CA GLY A 292 -7.70 -7.37 23.05
C GLY A 292 -9.14 -7.61 22.60
N ALA A 293 -10.04 -6.62 22.77
CA ALA A 293 -11.43 -6.74 22.34
C ALA A 293 -11.54 -6.66 20.81
N ALA A 294 -10.78 -5.77 20.17
CA ALA A 294 -10.68 -5.68 18.72
C ALA A 294 -10.13 -6.97 18.10
N LEU A 295 -9.05 -7.53 18.66
CA LEU A 295 -8.51 -8.83 18.24
C LEU A 295 -9.54 -9.95 18.38
N ALA A 296 -10.28 -10.01 19.50
CA ALA A 296 -11.31 -11.03 19.70
C ALA A 296 -12.48 -10.89 18.70
N ARG A 297 -12.86 -9.65 18.37
CA ARG A 297 -13.90 -9.31 17.40
C ARG A 297 -13.52 -9.70 15.98
N PHE A 298 -12.30 -9.41 15.57
CA PHE A 298 -11.79 -9.68 14.22
C PHE A 298 -10.96 -10.96 14.13
N ALA A 299 -11.05 -11.85 15.12
CA ALA A 299 -10.33 -13.12 15.11
C ALA A 299 -10.72 -13.95 13.88
N LEU A 300 -9.72 -14.43 13.13
CA LEU A 300 -9.96 -15.37 12.05
C LEU A 300 -10.22 -16.76 12.64
N ARG A 301 -11.49 -17.19 12.59
CA ARG A 301 -11.94 -18.45 13.22
C ARG A 301 -12.00 -19.65 12.29
N ASP A 302 -11.93 -19.43 10.98
CA ASP A 302 -11.93 -20.53 10.02
C ASP A 302 -10.63 -21.36 10.14
N PRO A 303 -10.68 -22.64 10.52
CA PRO A 303 -9.48 -23.43 10.76
C PRO A 303 -8.61 -23.64 9.51
N GLY A 304 -9.23 -23.71 8.32
CA GLY A 304 -8.52 -23.86 7.06
C GLY A 304 -7.70 -22.62 6.72
N ARG A 305 -8.28 -21.43 6.88
CA ARG A 305 -7.60 -20.16 6.65
C ARG A 305 -6.57 -19.85 7.72
N VAL A 306 -6.82 -20.20 8.98
CA VAL A 306 -5.79 -20.13 10.04
C VAL A 306 -4.58 -21.01 9.67
N ARG A 307 -4.81 -22.28 9.29
CA ARG A 307 -3.72 -23.17 8.84
C ARG A 307 -2.96 -22.60 7.65
N HIS A 308 -3.64 -21.98 6.69
CA HIS A 308 -3.00 -21.32 5.55
C HIS A 308 -2.00 -20.23 6.01
N TRP A 309 -2.43 -19.32 6.88
CA TRP A 309 -1.56 -18.25 7.40
C TRP A 309 -0.39 -18.80 8.23
N ARG A 310 -0.63 -19.82 9.06
CA ARG A 310 0.44 -20.49 9.81
C ARG A 310 1.45 -21.18 8.90
N ALA A 311 0.99 -21.81 7.81
CA ALA A 311 1.88 -22.44 6.83
C ALA A 311 2.73 -21.40 6.06
N LEU A 312 2.15 -20.25 5.70
CA LEU A 312 2.91 -19.14 5.10
C LEU A 312 3.99 -18.62 6.06
N LEU A 313 3.64 -18.44 7.33
CA LEU A 313 4.59 -18.01 8.37
C LEU A 313 5.71 -19.03 8.57
N ALA A 314 5.39 -20.32 8.68
CA ALA A 314 6.38 -21.39 8.82
C ALA A 314 7.33 -21.44 7.62
N GLY A 315 6.79 -21.45 6.39
CA GLY A 315 7.61 -21.45 5.18
C GLY A 315 8.46 -20.19 5.02
N ALA A 316 8.04 -19.04 5.56
CA ALA A 316 8.87 -17.83 5.60
C ALA A 316 10.02 -17.92 6.61
N ARG A 317 9.85 -18.66 7.71
CA ARG A 317 10.88 -18.87 8.73
C ARG A 317 12.00 -19.79 8.24
N ASP A 318 11.65 -20.81 7.46
CA ASP A 318 12.57 -21.88 7.04
C ASP A 318 13.45 -21.50 5.83
N ARG A 319 13.19 -20.36 5.17
CA ARG A 319 13.89 -19.89 3.96
C ARG A 319 15.04 -18.93 4.21
N ASP A 320 15.29 -18.55 5.47
CA ASP A 320 16.45 -17.76 5.91
C ASP A 320 17.38 -18.61 6.79
#